data_AF-A0A9W6EF96-F1
#
_entry.id   AF-A0A9W6EF96-F1
#
_cell.length_a   1.000
_cell.length_b   1.000
_cell.length_c   1.000
_cell.angle_alpha   90.00
_cell.angle_beta   90.00
_cell.angle_gamma   90.00
#
_symmetry.space_group_name_H-M   'P 1'
#
loop_
_entity.id
_entity.type
_entity.pdbx_description
1 polymer ?
#
loop_
_entity_poly.entity_id
_entity_poly.type
_entity_poly.pdbx_seq_one_letter_code
_entity_poly.pdbx_strand_id
1 'polypeptide(L)'
;MSYLKRDSPEMRTIQKCAAANNIAICLGFSEKLTMTRSTCHSHSLAKTENIKIHRRKIKPTHVDRTVYGEDSGGSLMNIVDEPEVGRVGALSC
;
A
#
# COMPACT_ATOMS: atom_id res chain seq x y z
N MET A 1 18.13 -3.61 -4.51
CA MET A 1 16.67 -3.59 -4.29
C MET A 1 16.22 -2.17 -4.00
N SER A 2 15.55 -1.53 -4.96
CA SER A 2 14.85 -0.26 -4.75
C SER A 2 13.56 -0.52 -3.95
N TYR A 3 13.26 0.34 -2.99
CA TYR A 3 12.07 0.27 -2.15
C TYR A 3 11.31 1.59 -2.23
N LEU A 4 9.98 1.52 -2.24
CA LEU A 4 9.13 2.70 -2.27
C LEU A 4 8.75 3.03 -0.82
N LYS A 5 9.05 4.26 -0.37
CA LYS A 5 8.53 4.73 0.91
C LYS A 5 7.16 5.33 0.70
N ARG A 6 6.27 5.18 1.68
CA ARG A 6 4.91 5.75 1.63
C ARG A 6 4.93 7.26 1.33
N ASP A 7 5.79 8.00 2.02
CA ASP A 7 5.86 9.46 1.90
C ASP A 7 7.02 9.92 0.99
N SER A 8 7.29 9.16 -0.09
CA SER A 8 8.40 9.46 -1.00
C SER A 8 7.99 10.39 -2.16
N PRO A 9 8.96 11.05 -2.82
CA PRO A 9 8.70 11.83 -4.04
C PRO A 9 8.06 10.99 -5.15
N GLU A 10 8.48 9.73 -5.28
CA GLU A 10 7.94 8.80 -6.28
C GLU A 10 6.47 8.47 -6.02
N MET A 11 6.08 8.27 -4.74
CA MET A 11 4.67 8.09 -4.39
C MET A 11 3.84 9.32 -4.74
N ARG A 12 4.37 10.53 -4.48
CA ARG A 12 3.70 11.79 -4.85
C ARG A 12 3.52 11.92 -6.36
N THR A 13 4.49 11.46 -7.15
CA THR A 13 4.34 11.43 -8.62
C THR A 13 3.17 10.54 -9.04
N ILE A 14 3.05 9.35 -8.45
CA ILE A 14 1.92 8.44 -8.73
C ILE A 14 0.59 9.08 -8.33
N GLN A 15 0.52 9.73 -7.18
CA GLN A 15 -0.67 10.44 -6.72
C GLN A 15 -1.07 11.59 -7.66
N LYS A 16 -0.09 12.38 -8.14
CA LYS A 16 -0.32 13.45 -9.10
C LYS A 16 -0.86 12.91 -10.43
N CYS A 17 -0.30 11.80 -10.92
CA CYS A 17 -0.81 11.14 -12.12
C CYS A 17 -2.24 10.62 -11.92
N ALA A 18 -2.56 10.05 -10.76
CA ALA A 18 -3.90 9.59 -10.42
C ALA A 18 -4.91 10.75 -10.41
N ALA A 19 -4.53 11.86 -9.75
CA ALA A 19 -5.35 13.06 -9.67
C ALA A 19 -5.58 13.71 -11.05
N ALA A 20 -4.53 13.80 -11.88
CA ALA A 20 -4.62 14.38 -13.22
C ALA A 20 -5.56 13.61 -14.17
N ASN A 21 -5.74 12.31 -13.94
CA ASN A 21 -6.60 11.46 -14.77
C ASN A 21 -7.93 11.10 -14.09
N ASN A 22 -8.19 11.62 -12.88
CA ASN A 22 -9.36 11.28 -12.07
C ASN A 22 -9.57 9.76 -11.87
N ILE A 23 -8.48 9.03 -11.60
CA ILE A 23 -8.51 7.57 -11.39
C ILE A 23 -8.18 7.18 -9.95
N ALA A 24 -8.83 6.14 -9.44
CA ALA A 24 -8.47 5.51 -8.19
C ALA A 24 -7.43 4.41 -8.45
N ILE A 25 -6.32 4.45 -7.71
CA ILE A 25 -5.21 3.48 -7.85
C ILE A 25 -5.07 2.70 -6.55
N CYS A 26 -5.10 1.36 -6.67
CA CYS A 26 -4.65 0.44 -5.64
C CYS A 26 -3.27 -0.11 -6.03
N LEU A 27 -2.21 0.32 -5.33
CA LEU A 27 -0.82 -0.02 -5.66
C LEU A 27 -0.21 -0.92 -4.59
N GLY A 28 0.31 -2.07 -5.01
CA GLY A 28 1.18 -2.95 -4.21
C GLY A 28 2.65 -2.58 -4.39
N PHE A 29 3.40 -2.41 -3.29
CA PHE A 29 4.82 -2.08 -3.33
C PHE A 29 5.59 -2.64 -2.13
N SER A 30 6.90 -2.80 -2.29
CA SER A 30 7.81 -3.17 -1.20
C SER A 30 8.16 -1.93 -0.38
N GLU A 31 7.62 -1.84 0.82
CA GLU A 31 7.87 -0.78 1.80
C GLU A 31 9.06 -1.17 2.68
N LYS A 32 9.97 -0.22 2.92
CA LYS A 32 11.01 -0.37 3.95
C LYS A 32 10.53 0.29 5.23
N LEU A 33 10.38 -0.49 6.29
CA LEU A 33 10.03 0.02 7.62
C LEU A 33 11.20 0.82 8.19
N THR A 34 10.95 2.05 8.66
CA THR A 34 12.00 2.92 9.20
C THR A 34 12.62 2.37 10.49
N MET A 35 11.86 1.59 11.26
CA MET A 35 12.26 1.07 12.59
C MET A 35 12.75 -0.37 12.58
N THR A 36 12.59 -1.10 11.47
CA THR A 36 13.02 -2.50 11.37
C THR A 36 13.87 -2.69 10.12
N ARG A 37 14.77 -3.69 10.12
CA ARG A 37 15.50 -4.08 8.90
C ARG A 37 14.61 -4.82 7.88
N SER A 38 13.33 -5.00 8.20
CA SER A 38 12.38 -5.77 7.41
C SER A 38 11.75 -4.92 6.31
N THR A 39 11.55 -5.53 5.15
CA THR A 39 10.67 -4.98 4.12
C THR A 39 9.27 -5.55 4.31
N CYS A 40 8.22 -4.86 3.89
CA CYS A 40 6.85 -5.37 3.93
C CYS A 40 6.20 -5.18 2.57
N HIS A 41 5.44 -6.16 2.13
CA HIS A 41 4.58 -6.00 0.96
C HIS A 41 3.35 -5.19 1.37
N SER A 42 3.19 -4.00 0.80
CA SER A 42 2.20 -3.01 1.24
C SER A 42 1.28 -2.61 0.11
N HIS A 43 0.01 -2.39 0.42
CA HIS A 43 -0.97 -1.87 -0.52
C HIS A 43 -1.46 -0.50 -0.07
N SER A 44 -1.50 0.43 -1.02
CA SER A 44 -2.10 1.74 -0.81
C SER A 44 -3.19 2.03 -1.81
N LEU A 45 -4.32 2.58 -1.35
CA LEU A 45 -5.35 3.14 -2.21
C LEU A 45 -5.26 4.68 -2.22
N ALA A 46 -5.18 5.28 -3.40
CA ALA A 46 -5.22 6.72 -3.60
C ALA A 46 -6.06 7.09 -4.84
N LYS A 47 -7.01 8.03 -4.69
CA LYS A 47 -7.72 8.68 -5.82
C LYS A 47 -7.28 10.14 -6.01
N THR A 48 -6.44 10.66 -5.11
CA THR A 48 -5.98 12.07 -5.09
C THR A 48 -4.64 12.14 -4.33
N GLU A 49 -4.22 13.32 -3.89
CA GLU A 49 -3.01 13.54 -3.08
C GLU A 49 -3.03 12.86 -1.69
N ASN A 50 -4.15 12.25 -1.31
CA ASN A 50 -4.31 11.55 -0.04
C ASN A 50 -4.33 10.02 -0.22
N ILE A 51 -3.49 9.33 0.53
CA ILE A 51 -3.52 7.88 0.70
C ILE A 51 -4.64 7.56 1.70
N LYS A 52 -5.70 6.88 1.24
CA LYS A 52 -6.87 6.54 2.07
C LYS A 52 -6.71 5.20 2.78
N ILE A 53 -6.01 4.27 2.14
CA ILE A 53 -5.71 2.95 2.69
C ILE A 53 -4.20 2.78 2.65
N HIS A 54 -3.63 2.29 3.74
CA HIS A 54 -2.30 1.69 3.76
C HIS A 54 -2.38 0.42 4.61
N ARG A 55 -1.94 -0.71 4.05
CA ARG A 55 -1.93 -2.01 4.72
C ARG A 55 -0.68 -2.79 4.35
N ARG A 56 -0.27 -3.71 5.21
CA ARG A 56 0.84 -4.63 4.94
C ARG A 56 0.36 -6.06 4.96
N LYS A 57 1.05 -6.92 4.22
CA LYS A 57 0.79 -8.36 4.17
C LYS A 57 0.99 -8.94 5.57
N ILE A 58 -0.10 -9.45 6.14
CA ILE A 58 -0.13 -10.00 7.51
C ILE A 58 0.78 -11.21 7.61
N LYS A 59 0.66 -12.14 6.66
CA LYS A 59 1.45 -13.36 6.58
C LYS A 59 2.08 -13.50 5.20
N PRO A 60 3.39 -13.26 5.06
CA PRO A 60 4.17 -13.66 3.89
C PRO A 60 4.08 -15.17 3.65
N THR A 61 3.98 -15.56 2.37
CA THR A 61 3.76 -16.93 1.92
C THR A 61 5.02 -17.50 1.28
N HIS A 62 5.34 -18.76 1.56
CA HIS A 62 6.47 -19.48 0.95
C HIS A 62 7.80 -18.67 1.00
N VAL A 63 8.38 -18.35 -0.17
CA VAL A 63 9.64 -17.60 -0.30
C VAL A 63 9.57 -16.17 0.23
N ASP A 64 8.38 -15.56 0.26
CA ASP A 64 8.21 -14.19 0.72
C ASP A 64 8.63 -14.02 2.19
N ARG A 65 8.58 -15.08 3.00
CA ARG A 65 9.02 -15.06 4.41
C ARG A 65 10.51 -14.77 4.58
N THR A 66 11.31 -14.94 3.53
CA THR A 66 12.75 -14.64 3.55
C THR A 66 13.06 -13.17 3.33
N VAL A 67 12.11 -12.42 2.75
CA VAL A 67 12.28 -11.02 2.33
C VAL A 67 11.40 -10.09 3.15
N TYR A 68 10.16 -10.50 3.38
CA TYR A 68 9.12 -9.67 3.98
C TYR A 68 8.83 -10.03 5.43
N GLY A 69 8.67 -9.00 6.25
CA GLY A 69 8.16 -9.10 7.61
C GLY A 69 6.64 -9.25 7.65
N GLU A 70 6.15 -9.76 8.77
CA GLU A 70 4.73 -9.89 9.08
C GLU A 70 4.15 -8.59 9.62
N ASP A 71 2.83 -8.44 9.52
CA ASP A 71 2.08 -7.35 10.14
C ASP A 71 0.85 -7.88 10.89
N SER A 72 0.19 -7.00 11.64
CA SER A 72 -0.96 -7.31 12.49
C SER A 72 -2.31 -7.22 11.78
N GLY A 73 -3.35 -7.76 12.42
CA GLY A 73 -4.73 -7.76 11.91
C GLY A 73 -5.38 -6.37 11.76
N GLY A 74 -4.76 -5.29 12.26
CA GLY A 74 -5.23 -3.92 12.03
C GLY A 74 -5.34 -3.57 10.53
N SER A 75 -4.53 -4.23 9.70
CA SER A 75 -4.57 -4.12 8.22
C SER A 75 -5.86 -4.65 7.57
N LEU A 76 -6.73 -5.38 8.29
CA LEU A 76 -8.02 -5.89 7.79
C LEU A 76 -9.19 -4.94 8.03
N MET A 77 -9.04 -3.96 8.92
CA MET A 77 -10.15 -3.12 9.40
C MET A 77 -10.25 -1.77 8.67
N ASN A 78 -9.59 -1.63 7.51
CA ASN A 78 -9.43 -0.36 6.79
C ASN A 78 -10.12 -0.34 5.41
N ILE A 79 -11.37 -0.82 5.36
CA ILE A 79 -12.22 -0.64 4.17
C ILE A 79 -12.58 0.85 4.07
N VAL A 80 -12.45 1.43 2.87
CA VAL A 80 -12.83 2.83 2.64
C VAL A 80 -13.91 2.94 1.59
N ASP A 81 -14.77 3.92 1.75
CA ASP A 81 -15.69 4.36 0.70
C ASP A 81 -14.96 5.32 -0.24
N GLU A 82 -14.84 4.91 -1.49
CA GLU A 82 -14.27 5.71 -2.56
C GLU A 82 -15.40 6.24 -3.46
N PRO A 83 -15.61 7.56 -3.56
CA PRO A 83 -16.58 8.15 -4.47
C PRO A 83 -16.51 7.53 -5.88
N GLU A 84 -17.66 7.23 -6.47
CA GLU A 84 -17.81 6.64 -7.81
C GLU A 84 -17.32 5.18 -7.96
N VAL A 85 -16.64 4.62 -6.96
CA VAL A 85 -16.14 3.23 -6.96
C VAL A 85 -16.90 2.36 -5.94
N GLY A 86 -17.20 2.89 -4.75
CA GLY A 86 -17.85 2.19 -3.65
C GLY A 86 -16.88 1.75 -2.55
N ARG A 87 -17.24 0.70 -1.80
CA ARG A 87 -16.42 0.17 -0.68
C ARG A 87 -15.26 -0.65 -1.19
N VAL A 88 -14.03 -0.22 -0.90
CA VAL A 88 -12.80 -0.85 -1.40
C VAL A 88 -11.98 -1.44 -0.26
N GLY A 89 -11.63 -2.72 -0.43
CA GLY A 89 -10.61 -3.45 0.32
C GLY A 89 -9.62 -4.10 -0.64
N ALA A 90 -8.46 -4.54 -0.16
CA ALA A 90 -7.48 -5.28 -0.95
C ALA A 90 -6.71 -6.25 -0.07
N LEU A 91 -6.40 -7.42 -0.62
CA LEU A 91 -5.67 -8.51 0.01
C LEU A 91 -4.54 -8.94 -0.91
N SER A 92 -3.49 -9.53 -0.32
CA SER A 92 -2.26 -9.89 -1.03
C SER A 92 -1.91 -11.35 -0.79
N CYS A 93 -1.71 -12.10 -1.88
CA CYS A 93 -1.22 -13.48 -1.86
C CYS A 93 0.25 -13.53 -1.44
#